data_AF-A0A6J4FDI0-F1
#
_entry.id   AF-A0A6J4FDI0-F1
#
_cell.length_a   1.000
_cell.length_b   1.000
_cell.length_c   1.000
_cell.angle_alpha   90.00
_cell.angle_beta   90.00
_cell.angle_gamma   90.00
#
_symmetry.space_group_name_H-M   'P 1'
#
loop_
_entity.id
_entity.type
_entity.pdbx_description
1 polymer ?
#
loop_
_entity_poly.entity_id
_entity_poly.type
_entity_poly.pdbx_seq_one_letter_code
_entity_poly.pdbx_strand_id
1 'polypeptide(L)'
;MGGQHARDVSREVYKDNPQAAEEMVRQGEKAGVKVGLYADGHQASKGIDELLKDAKGGHLSSGPDAGSRECVALVKHATPELQGIRASDWKEGEKIKGAGDPPLKPGTALATFEDGKYQNKPTGNHAVVFEKYGTQGGKQGMWVLDQSDRQSADRRFIPFDNPGGKRTSQADKYSVIRRP
;
A
#
# COMPACT_ATOMS: atom_id res chain seq x y z
N MET A 1 8.66 27.02 -5.66
CA MET A 1 7.26 27.08 -5.17
C MET A 1 6.24 26.40 -6.09
N GLY A 2 6.51 26.16 -7.39
CA GLY A 2 5.51 25.55 -8.31
C GLY A 2 5.21 24.05 -8.14
N GLY A 3 6.14 23.25 -7.59
CA GLY A 3 5.97 21.79 -7.49
C GLY A 3 4.96 21.31 -6.44
N GLN A 4 4.80 22.05 -5.34
CA GLN A 4 3.82 21.71 -4.29
C GLN A 4 2.39 21.93 -4.80
N HIS A 5 2.15 23.11 -5.40
CA HIS A 5 0.85 23.48 -5.95
C HIS A 5 0.40 22.54 -7.07
N ALA A 6 1.30 22.08 -7.94
CA ALA A 6 0.97 21.10 -8.97
C ALA A 6 0.56 19.74 -8.36
N ARG A 7 1.20 19.34 -7.25
CA ARG A 7 0.88 18.10 -6.53
C ARG A 7 -0.52 18.14 -5.94
N ASP A 8 -0.87 19.25 -5.29
CA ASP A 8 -2.15 19.42 -4.62
C ASP A 8 -3.31 19.44 -5.63
N VAL A 9 -3.13 20.12 -6.76
CA VAL A 9 -4.10 20.13 -7.86
C VAL A 9 -4.34 18.72 -8.42
N SER A 10 -3.28 17.97 -8.72
CA SER A 10 -3.43 16.60 -9.23
C SER A 10 -4.10 15.68 -8.22
N ARG A 11 -3.87 15.86 -6.91
CA ARG A 11 -4.52 15.08 -5.85
C ARG A 11 -6.00 15.39 -5.70
N GLU A 12 -6.40 16.65 -5.81
CA GLU A 12 -7.82 17.02 -5.81
C GLU A 12 -8.53 16.41 -7.02
N VAL A 13 -7.94 16.52 -8.22
CA VAL A 13 -8.51 15.92 -9.45
C VAL A 13 -8.62 14.39 -9.33
N TYR A 14 -7.69 13.73 -8.64
CA TYR A 14 -7.71 12.27 -8.50
C TYR A 14 -8.95 11.74 -7.78
N LYS A 15 -9.50 12.51 -6.82
CA LYS A 15 -10.69 12.10 -6.06
C LYS A 15 -11.91 11.92 -6.96
N ASP A 16 -12.04 12.79 -7.96
CA ASP A 16 -13.18 12.81 -8.89
C ASP A 16 -12.89 12.06 -10.19
N ASN A 17 -11.65 12.16 -10.69
CA ASN A 17 -11.24 11.57 -11.96
C ASN A 17 -9.76 11.14 -11.94
N PRO A 18 -9.47 9.90 -11.48
CA PRO A 18 -8.12 9.35 -11.43
C PRO A 18 -7.39 9.37 -12.78
N GLN A 19 -8.10 9.09 -13.88
CA GLN A 19 -7.51 9.06 -15.23
C GLN A 19 -7.04 10.44 -15.67
N ALA A 20 -7.85 11.47 -15.43
CA ALA A 20 -7.46 12.85 -15.72
C ALA A 20 -6.27 13.29 -14.86
N ALA A 21 -6.26 12.94 -13.57
CA ALA A 21 -5.14 13.26 -12.69
C ALA A 21 -3.83 12.60 -13.14
N GLU A 22 -3.87 11.33 -13.53
CA GLU A 22 -2.72 10.61 -14.09
C GLU A 22 -2.23 11.22 -15.41
N GLU A 23 -3.16 11.62 -16.28
CA GLU A 23 -2.83 12.30 -17.52
C GLU A 23 -2.16 13.66 -17.28
N MET A 24 -2.65 14.46 -16.31
CA MET A 24 -2.04 15.73 -15.92
C MET A 24 -0.60 15.54 -15.44
N VAL A 25 -0.34 14.51 -14.62
CA VAL A 25 1.01 14.15 -14.18
C VAL A 25 1.89 13.82 -15.39
N ARG A 26 1.41 12.94 -16.26
CA ARG A 26 2.14 12.51 -17.47
C ARG A 26 2.50 13.69 -18.37
N GLN A 27 1.56 14.62 -18.55
CA GLN A 27 1.78 15.83 -19.36
C GLN A 27 2.78 16.78 -18.68
N GLY A 28 2.66 16.98 -17.37
CA GLY A 28 3.60 17.79 -16.59
C GLY A 28 5.02 17.23 -16.60
N GLU A 29 5.19 15.92 -16.41
CA GLU A 29 6.50 15.24 -16.47
C GLU A 29 7.14 15.38 -17.86
N LYS A 30 6.35 15.23 -18.94
CA LYS A 30 6.82 15.49 -20.32
C LYS A 30 7.27 16.94 -20.52
N ALA A 31 6.65 17.89 -19.82
CA ALA A 31 7.02 19.31 -19.84
C ALA A 31 8.18 19.64 -18.89
N GLY A 32 8.83 18.65 -18.27
CA GLY A 32 9.93 18.86 -17.32
C GLY A 32 9.49 19.36 -15.94
N VAL A 33 8.17 19.36 -15.67
CA VAL A 33 7.61 19.74 -14.37
C VAL A 33 7.47 18.48 -13.53
N LYS A 34 8.10 18.46 -12.35
CA LYS A 34 7.91 17.38 -11.39
C LYS A 34 6.53 17.50 -10.74
N VAL A 35 5.53 16.84 -11.33
CA VAL A 35 4.18 16.73 -10.79
C VAL A 35 4.09 15.44 -10.00
N GLY A 36 4.07 15.53 -8.68
CA GLY A 36 3.75 14.36 -7.86
C GLY A 36 2.24 14.15 -7.84
N LEU A 37 1.78 12.91 -7.78
CA LEU A 37 0.37 12.60 -7.54
C LEU A 37 0.28 11.68 -6.34
N TYR A 38 0.96 10.55 -6.48
CA TYR A 38 0.94 9.47 -5.53
C TYR A 38 1.63 9.81 -4.23
N ALA A 39 1.21 9.15 -3.16
CA ALA A 39 2.00 9.11 -1.94
C ALA A 39 3.38 8.55 -2.23
N ASP A 40 4.38 9.16 -1.59
CA ASP A 40 5.75 8.70 -1.73
C ASP A 40 5.93 7.48 -0.82
N GLY A 41 6.22 6.32 -1.42
CA GLY A 41 6.16 5.01 -0.75
C GLY A 41 6.79 3.91 -1.59
N HIS A 42 7.28 2.86 -0.92
CA HIS A 42 7.95 1.75 -1.60
C HIS A 42 6.98 0.97 -2.48
N GLN A 43 7.43 0.66 -3.69
CA GLN A 43 6.62 0.00 -4.71
C GLN A 43 7.03 -1.45 -4.88
N ALA A 44 6.05 -2.29 -5.18
CA ALA A 44 6.31 -3.66 -5.60
C ALA A 44 7.13 -3.66 -6.90
N SER A 45 8.10 -4.58 -6.97
CA SER A 45 8.91 -4.77 -8.19
C SER A 45 8.12 -5.43 -9.32
N LYS A 46 6.97 -6.04 -8.99
CA LYS A 46 6.08 -6.77 -9.91
C LYS A 46 4.62 -6.38 -9.66
N GLY A 47 3.78 -6.59 -10.67
CA GLY A 47 2.33 -6.46 -10.53
C GLY A 47 1.73 -7.55 -9.63
N ILE A 48 0.57 -7.25 -9.04
CA ILE A 48 -0.12 -8.17 -8.10
C ILE A 48 -0.43 -9.53 -8.74
N ASP A 49 -0.87 -9.56 -10.01
CA ASP A 49 -1.14 -10.81 -10.72
C ASP A 49 0.12 -11.66 -10.93
N GLU A 50 1.28 -11.04 -11.12
CA GLU A 50 2.54 -11.77 -11.25
C GLU A 50 3.00 -12.32 -9.90
N LEU A 51 2.87 -11.52 -8.84
CA LEU A 51 3.15 -11.99 -7.47
C LEU A 51 2.26 -13.18 -7.10
N LEU A 52 0.97 -13.16 -7.43
CA LEU A 52 0.06 -14.29 -7.20
C LEU A 52 0.46 -15.53 -8.00
N LYS A 53 0.95 -15.36 -9.24
CA LYS A 53 1.49 -16.46 -10.04
C LYS A 53 2.75 -17.04 -9.41
N ASP A 54 3.65 -16.19 -8.91
CA ASP A 54 4.86 -16.61 -8.20
C ASP A 54 4.52 -17.39 -6.92
N ALA A 55 3.46 -16.97 -6.22
CA ALA A 55 2.99 -17.62 -5.00
C ALA A 55 2.50 -19.06 -5.24
N LYS A 56 1.94 -19.35 -6.42
CA LYS A 56 1.35 -20.66 -6.78
C LYS A 56 0.35 -21.16 -5.72
N GLY A 57 -0.44 -20.25 -5.16
CA GLY A 57 -1.39 -20.52 -4.08
C GLY A 57 -0.78 -20.69 -2.67
N GLY A 58 0.54 -20.50 -2.53
CA GLY A 58 1.29 -20.54 -1.28
C GLY A 58 1.67 -19.16 -0.74
N HIS A 59 2.65 -19.13 0.15
CA HIS A 59 3.18 -17.91 0.75
C HIS A 59 4.34 -17.34 -0.07
N LEU A 60 4.47 -16.02 -0.05
CA LEU A 60 5.59 -15.30 -0.66
C LEU A 60 6.57 -14.86 0.43
N SER A 61 7.82 -15.27 0.29
CA SER A 61 8.94 -14.80 1.10
C SER A 61 10.25 -14.96 0.33
N SER A 62 11.26 -14.18 0.67
CA SER A 62 12.57 -14.23 0.01
C SER A 62 13.66 -13.63 0.91
N GLY A 63 14.92 -13.83 0.51
CA GLY A 63 16.06 -13.27 1.21
C GLY A 63 16.13 -13.76 2.66
N PRO A 64 16.43 -12.87 3.63
CA PRO A 64 16.50 -13.24 5.05
C PRO A 64 15.18 -13.76 5.65
N ASP A 65 14.04 -13.48 5.02
CA ASP A 65 12.72 -13.89 5.48
C ASP A 65 12.23 -15.16 4.73
N ALA A 66 13.06 -15.80 3.90
CA ALA A 66 12.69 -16.96 3.09
C ALA A 66 12.12 -18.12 3.95
N GLY A 67 10.99 -18.67 3.52
CA GLY A 67 10.24 -19.70 4.26
C GLY A 67 9.24 -19.14 5.28
N SER A 68 9.28 -17.84 5.57
CA SER A 68 8.28 -17.18 6.42
C SER A 68 6.92 -17.11 5.72
N ARG A 69 5.86 -17.23 6.52
CA ARG A 69 4.45 -17.14 6.13
C ARG A 69 3.81 -15.81 6.53
N GLU A 70 4.58 -14.93 7.15
CA GLU A 70 4.09 -13.70 7.76
C GLU A 70 3.81 -12.59 6.75
N CYS A 71 2.91 -11.66 7.11
CA CYS A 71 2.54 -10.51 6.29
C CYS A 71 3.75 -9.61 5.92
N VAL A 72 4.70 -9.43 6.84
CA VAL A 72 5.93 -8.66 6.62
C VAL A 72 6.81 -9.32 5.53
N ALA A 73 6.85 -10.65 5.50
CA ALA A 73 7.66 -11.38 4.51
C ALA A 73 7.13 -11.19 3.09
N LEU A 74 5.80 -11.15 2.90
CA LEU A 74 5.16 -10.81 1.63
C LEU A 74 5.57 -9.41 1.17
N VAL A 75 5.44 -8.42 2.06
CA VAL A 75 5.74 -7.03 1.71
C VAL A 75 7.20 -6.87 1.32
N LYS A 76 8.13 -7.45 2.09
CA LYS A 76 9.57 -7.42 1.74
C LYS A 76 9.90 -8.19 0.47
N HIS A 77 9.22 -9.31 0.22
CA HIS A 77 9.36 -10.05 -1.03
C HIS A 77 8.94 -9.20 -2.23
N ALA A 78 7.75 -8.58 -2.13
CA ALA A 78 7.20 -7.73 -3.18
C ALA A 78 7.99 -6.43 -3.36
N THR A 79 8.53 -5.86 -2.28
CA THR A 79 9.28 -4.59 -2.28
C THR A 79 10.74 -4.79 -1.88
N PRO A 80 11.65 -5.10 -2.84
CA PRO A 80 13.05 -5.40 -2.55
C PRO A 80 13.79 -4.33 -1.76
N GLU A 81 13.40 -3.05 -1.87
CA GLU A 81 13.99 -1.94 -1.11
C GLU A 81 13.80 -2.04 0.42
N LEU A 82 12.80 -2.82 0.86
CA LEU A 82 12.52 -3.12 2.26
C LEU A 82 13.20 -4.42 2.74
N GLN A 83 13.80 -5.22 1.86
CA GLN A 83 14.56 -6.40 2.28
C GLN A 83 15.73 -6.00 3.17
N GLY A 84 15.97 -6.80 4.20
CA GLY A 84 17.03 -6.54 5.19
C GLY A 84 16.70 -5.43 6.20
N ILE A 85 15.63 -4.65 6.00
CA ILE A 85 15.17 -3.65 6.97
C ILE A 85 14.21 -4.33 7.95
N ARG A 86 14.42 -4.13 9.26
CA ARG A 86 13.50 -4.65 10.27
C ARG A 86 12.20 -3.87 10.20
N ALA A 87 11.06 -4.56 10.31
CA ALA A 87 9.76 -3.87 10.27
C ALA A 87 9.60 -2.84 11.42
N SER A 88 10.26 -3.06 12.57
CA SER A 88 10.35 -2.07 13.65
C SER A 88 10.93 -0.72 13.24
N ASP A 89 11.75 -0.71 12.18
CA ASP A 89 12.49 0.47 11.73
C ASP A 89 11.74 1.21 10.61
N TRP A 90 10.66 0.62 10.10
CA TRP A 90 9.78 1.28 9.15
C TRP A 90 9.14 2.53 9.77
N LYS A 91 9.03 3.58 8.98
CA LYS A 91 8.40 4.84 9.35
C LYS A 91 6.99 4.92 8.78
N GLU A 92 6.09 5.47 9.58
CA GLU A 92 4.75 5.82 9.13
C GLU A 92 4.83 6.95 8.09
N GLY A 93 4.34 6.69 6.88
CA GLY A 93 4.16 7.66 5.83
C GLY A 93 2.77 8.27 5.82
N GLU A 94 2.30 8.64 4.63
CA GLU A 94 0.96 9.20 4.45
C GLU A 94 -0.11 8.18 4.88
N LYS A 95 -1.00 8.63 5.76
CA LYS A 95 -2.10 7.83 6.29
C LYS A 95 -3.26 7.78 5.30
N ILE A 96 -3.84 6.60 5.11
CA ILE A 96 -5.04 6.43 4.28
C ILE A 96 -6.25 6.97 5.04
N LYS A 97 -6.98 7.89 4.42
CA LYS A 97 -8.17 8.55 4.98
C LYS A 97 -9.46 8.16 4.26
N GLY A 98 -9.35 7.71 3.01
CA GLY A 98 -10.50 7.31 2.20
C GLY A 98 -10.09 6.85 0.82
N ALA A 99 -11.09 6.57 -0.03
CA ALA A 99 -10.84 6.17 -1.40
C ALA A 99 -10.12 7.30 -2.15
N GLY A 100 -8.89 7.03 -2.59
CA GLY A 100 -8.05 8.00 -3.29
C GLY A 100 -7.41 9.08 -2.41
N ASP A 101 -7.50 8.99 -1.09
CA ASP A 101 -6.78 9.88 -0.16
C ASP A 101 -5.88 9.09 0.80
N PRO A 102 -4.55 9.09 0.58
CA PRO A 102 -3.86 9.73 -0.53
C PRO A 102 -4.02 8.91 -1.83
N PRO A 103 -3.71 9.48 -3.02
CA PRO A 103 -3.58 8.67 -4.22
C PRO A 103 -2.44 7.66 -4.05
N LEU A 104 -2.67 6.39 -4.36
CA LEU A 104 -1.68 5.31 -4.24
C LEU A 104 -1.47 4.63 -5.59
N LYS A 105 -0.21 4.27 -5.89
CA LYS A 105 0.11 3.42 -7.04
C LYS A 105 -0.20 1.96 -6.69
N PRO A 106 -0.78 1.16 -7.60
CA PRO A 106 -0.78 -0.29 -7.48
C PRO A 106 0.65 -0.78 -7.20
N GLY A 107 0.81 -1.65 -6.21
CA GLY A 107 2.10 -2.11 -5.70
C GLY A 107 2.60 -1.34 -4.47
N THR A 108 1.94 -0.28 -4.00
CA THR A 108 2.44 0.49 -2.84
C THR A 108 2.40 -0.37 -1.57
N ALA A 109 3.51 -0.41 -0.83
CA ALA A 109 3.60 -1.10 0.45
C ALA A 109 2.92 -0.31 1.57
N LEU A 110 2.05 -0.98 2.32
CA LEU A 110 1.25 -0.41 3.39
C LEU A 110 1.41 -1.22 4.66
N ALA A 111 1.32 -0.55 5.81
CA ALA A 111 1.24 -1.24 7.09
C ALA A 111 0.39 -0.47 8.09
N THR A 112 -0.04 -1.17 9.14
CA THR A 112 -0.64 -0.54 10.31
C THR A 112 0.46 -0.01 11.23
N PHE A 113 0.39 1.28 11.58
CA PHE A 113 1.32 1.94 12.50
C PHE A 113 0.62 2.40 13.78
N GLU A 114 1.31 2.33 14.91
CA GLU A 114 0.91 2.95 16.17
C GLU A 114 2.03 3.88 16.61
N ASP A 115 1.69 5.13 16.86
CA ASP A 115 2.62 6.21 17.23
C ASP A 115 3.82 6.30 16.28
N GLY A 116 3.57 6.24 14.97
CA GLY A 116 4.60 6.34 13.93
C GLY A 116 5.43 5.08 13.71
N LYS A 117 5.14 3.97 14.41
CA LYS A 117 5.96 2.75 14.40
C LYS A 117 5.14 1.49 14.14
N TYR A 118 5.75 0.55 13.42
CA TYR A 118 5.22 -0.80 13.29
C TYR A 118 5.54 -1.61 14.54
N GLN A 119 4.53 -2.20 15.16
CA GLN A 119 4.63 -2.68 16.54
C GLN A 119 5.21 -4.09 16.70
N ASN A 120 5.29 -4.89 15.62
CA ASN A 120 5.70 -6.31 15.68
C ASN A 120 4.99 -7.13 16.77
N LYS A 121 3.71 -6.84 17.05
CA LYS A 121 2.93 -7.61 18.01
C LYS A 121 2.60 -8.99 17.41
N PRO A 122 2.33 -10.00 18.24
CA PRO A 122 1.86 -11.31 17.76
C PRO A 122 0.52 -11.23 17.01
N THR A 123 -0.28 -10.21 17.31
CA THR A 123 -1.56 -9.94 16.63
C THR A 123 -1.84 -8.44 16.56
N GLY A 124 -2.66 -8.02 15.60
CA GLY A 124 -3.21 -6.67 15.54
C GLY A 124 -2.45 -5.68 14.65
N ASN A 125 -1.17 -5.92 14.37
CA ASN A 125 -0.45 -5.29 13.26
C ASN A 125 -0.56 -6.11 11.98
N HIS A 126 -0.47 -5.43 10.84
CA HIS A 126 -0.49 -6.07 9.53
C HIS A 126 0.24 -5.25 8.48
N ALA A 127 0.76 -5.91 7.47
CA ALA A 127 1.42 -5.29 6.32
C ALA A 127 0.88 -5.92 5.03
N VAL A 128 0.63 -5.10 4.01
CA VAL A 128 -0.03 -5.52 2.76
C VAL A 128 0.56 -4.75 1.57
N VAL A 129 0.30 -5.24 0.36
CA VAL A 129 0.64 -4.51 -0.88
C VAL A 129 -0.66 -4.01 -1.51
N PHE A 130 -0.78 -2.71 -1.71
CA PHE A 130 -1.95 -2.08 -2.30
C PHE A 130 -2.14 -2.52 -3.76
N GLU A 131 -3.36 -2.89 -4.15
CA GLU A 131 -3.70 -3.13 -5.55
C GLU A 131 -4.45 -1.93 -6.13
N LYS A 132 -5.59 -1.56 -5.53
CA LYS A 132 -6.43 -0.45 -5.97
C LYS A 132 -7.46 -0.06 -4.92
N TYR A 133 -7.97 1.15 -5.00
CA TYR A 133 -9.24 1.50 -4.36
C TYR A 133 -10.40 0.88 -5.13
N GLY A 134 -11.51 0.60 -4.44
CA GLY A 134 -12.69 0.07 -5.09
C GLY A 134 -13.87 -0.17 -4.15
N THR A 135 -14.91 -0.77 -4.72
CA THR A 135 -16.15 -1.09 -4.00
C THR A 135 -16.38 -2.59 -4.02
N GLN A 136 -16.74 -3.16 -2.87
CA GLN A 136 -17.22 -4.54 -2.76
C GLN A 136 -18.45 -4.56 -1.85
N GLY A 137 -19.54 -5.20 -2.31
CA GLY A 137 -20.78 -5.30 -1.53
C GLY A 137 -21.35 -3.94 -1.10
N GLY A 138 -21.22 -2.92 -1.95
CA GLY A 138 -21.69 -1.56 -1.67
C GLY A 138 -20.80 -0.73 -0.73
N LYS A 139 -19.71 -1.28 -0.21
CA LYS A 139 -18.76 -0.57 0.65
C LYS A 139 -17.53 -0.13 -0.14
N GLN A 140 -17.08 1.10 0.08
CA GLN A 140 -15.77 1.56 -0.40
C GLN A 140 -14.63 1.02 0.47
N GLY A 141 -13.50 0.76 -0.15
CA GLY A 141 -12.32 0.22 0.50
C GLY A 141 -11.12 0.14 -0.43
N MET A 142 -10.20 -0.73 -0.10
CA MET A 142 -9.05 -1.07 -0.93
C MET A 142 -8.93 -2.56 -1.13
N TRP A 143 -8.55 -2.95 -2.34
CA TRP A 143 -8.04 -4.27 -2.67
C TRP A 143 -6.54 -4.29 -2.42
N VAL A 144 -6.08 -5.36 -1.78
CA VAL A 144 -4.68 -5.57 -1.44
C VAL A 144 -4.28 -7.00 -1.70
N LEU A 145 -2.99 -7.22 -1.95
CA LEU A 145 -2.36 -8.52 -1.79
C LEU A 145 -1.96 -8.70 -0.31
N ASP A 146 -2.39 -9.81 0.24
CA ASP A 146 -2.30 -10.12 1.66
C ASP A 146 -1.81 -11.56 1.88
N GLN A 147 -1.07 -11.80 2.96
CA GLN A 147 -0.86 -13.13 3.52
C GLN A 147 -0.72 -13.07 5.05
N SER A 148 -0.88 -14.22 5.71
CA SER A 148 -0.58 -14.42 7.12
C SER A 148 -0.15 -15.87 7.40
N ASP A 149 0.25 -16.16 8.64
CA ASP A 149 0.50 -17.54 9.11
C ASP A 149 -0.60 -18.52 8.69
N ARG A 150 -1.86 -18.08 8.67
CA ARG A 150 -3.06 -18.88 8.38
C ARG A 150 -3.61 -18.72 6.96
N GLN A 151 -3.10 -17.78 6.17
CA GLN A 151 -3.62 -17.49 4.83
C GLN A 151 -2.45 -17.32 3.85
N SER A 152 -2.46 -18.09 2.76
CA SER A 152 -1.52 -17.89 1.65
C SER A 152 -1.71 -16.54 0.96
N ALA A 153 -0.79 -16.17 0.08
CA ALA A 153 -0.88 -14.92 -0.65
C ALA A 153 -2.16 -14.88 -1.51
N ASP A 154 -3.06 -13.94 -1.23
CA ASP A 154 -4.33 -13.79 -1.92
C ASP A 154 -4.80 -12.33 -1.93
N ARG A 155 -5.74 -12.02 -2.83
CA ARG A 155 -6.44 -10.73 -2.87
C ARG A 155 -7.42 -10.65 -1.71
N ARG A 156 -7.32 -9.57 -0.93
CA ARG A 156 -8.29 -9.24 0.12
C ARG A 156 -8.86 -7.84 -0.10
N PHE A 157 -10.17 -7.71 0.09
CA PHE A 157 -10.82 -6.41 0.20
C PHE A 157 -10.84 -5.95 1.66
N ILE A 158 -10.44 -4.71 1.89
CA ILE A 158 -10.46 -4.06 3.20
C ILE A 158 -11.34 -2.81 3.11
N PRO A 159 -12.54 -2.80 3.72
CA PRO A 159 -13.43 -1.64 3.73
C PRO A 159 -12.87 -0.48 4.57
N PHE A 160 -13.26 0.76 4.22
CA PHE A 160 -13.04 1.93 5.08
C PHE A 160 -14.00 1.95 6.27
N ASP A 161 -15.27 1.66 6.00
CA ASP A 161 -16.34 1.70 7.01
C ASP A 161 -16.64 0.31 7.57
N ASN A 162 -15.82 -0.08 8.55
CA ASN A 162 -15.95 -1.34 9.29
C ASN A 162 -15.89 -1.12 10.81
N PRO A 163 -16.89 -0.42 11.37
CA PRO A 163 -16.96 -0.13 12.79
C PRO A 163 -17.03 -1.44 13.60
N GLY A 164 -16.19 -1.56 14.64
CA GLY A 164 -16.06 -2.78 15.45
C GLY A 164 -15.21 -3.89 14.83
N GLY A 165 -14.76 -3.73 13.57
CA GLY A 165 -13.83 -4.66 12.94
C GLY A 165 -12.44 -4.64 13.57
N LYS A 166 -11.64 -5.68 13.34
CA LYS A 166 -10.21 -5.67 13.71
C LYS A 166 -9.48 -4.54 12.99
N ARG A 167 -8.43 -4.01 13.61
CA ARG A 167 -7.56 -2.99 12.99
C ARG A 167 -7.07 -3.40 11.59
N THR A 168 -6.74 -4.67 11.42
CA THR A 168 -6.26 -5.27 10.16
C THR A 168 -7.35 -5.41 9.09
N SER A 169 -8.60 -5.08 9.42
CA SER A 169 -9.78 -5.15 8.55
C SER A 169 -10.42 -3.77 8.35
N GLN A 170 -9.67 -2.71 8.61
CA GLN A 170 -10.09 -1.31 8.48
C GLN A 170 -9.03 -0.54 7.66
N ALA A 171 -9.40 -0.08 6.47
CA ALA A 171 -8.44 0.49 5.52
C ALA A 171 -7.82 1.81 6.01
N ASP A 172 -8.54 2.58 6.82
CA ASP A 172 -8.08 3.84 7.43
C ASP A 172 -7.03 3.66 8.55
N LYS A 173 -6.73 2.41 8.91
CA LYS A 173 -5.69 2.06 9.91
C LYS A 173 -4.33 1.78 9.28
N TYR A 174 -4.26 1.80 7.95
CA TYR A 174 -3.04 1.62 7.17
C TYR A 174 -2.44 2.98 6.78
N SER A 175 -1.11 3.00 6.73
CA SER A 175 -0.32 4.11 6.24
C SER A 175 0.74 3.58 5.28
N VAL A 176 1.21 4.43 4.39
CA VAL A 176 2.30 4.12 3.47
C VAL A 176 3.57 3.79 4.26
N ILE A 177 4.28 2.74 3.88
CA ILE A 177 5.57 2.41 4.50
C ILE A 177 6.65 3.32 3.92
N ARG A 178 7.44 3.91 4.82
CA ARG A 178 8.63 4.69 4.50
C ARG A 178 9.87 4.06 5.13
N ARG A 179 11.01 4.28 4.50
CA ARG A 179 12.32 3.98 5.07
C ARG A 179 12.62 4.85 6.30
N PRO A 180 13.42 4.34 7.26
CA PRO A 180 13.94 5.11 8.39
C PRO A 180 14.71 6.36 7.98
#